data_AF-A0A7G9Y6L5-F1
#
_entry.id   AF-A0A7G9Y6L5-F1
#
_cell.length_a   1.000
_cell.length_b   1.000
_cell.length_c   1.000
_cell.angle_alpha   90.00
_cell.angle_beta   90.00
_cell.angle_gamma   90.00
#
_symmetry.space_group_name_H-M   'P 1'
#
loop_
_entity.id
_entity.type
_entity.pdbx_description
1 polymer ?
#
loop_
_entity_poly.entity_id
_entity_poly.type
_entity_poly.pdbx_seq_one_letter_code
_entity_poly.pdbx_strand_id
1 'polypeptide(L)'
;MILRDRHGIPDATLITQKKIMQTVADHDMAPNVPEGMRNLIVKALRLRTHLAENKKDVHNKRALQLTESKIRRLVKYYRRTGALPRDWVYRADTAEMLITR
;
A
#
# COMPACT_ATOMS: atom_id res chain seq x y z
N MET A 1 0.57 14.37 -6.34
CA MET A 1 1.60 15.07 -7.14
C MET A 1 1.48 16.59 -6.94
N ILE A 2 1.43 17.07 -5.69
CA ILE A 2 1.05 18.47 -5.41
C ILE A 2 2.28 19.40 -5.43
N LEU A 3 3.40 18.95 -4.86
CA LEU A 3 4.63 19.76 -4.76
C LEU A 3 5.18 20.17 -6.14
N ARG A 4 5.16 19.24 -7.10
CA ARG A 4 5.57 19.53 -8.48
C ARG A 4 4.56 20.44 -9.18
N ASP A 5 3.29 20.05 -9.19
CA ASP A 5 2.32 20.64 -10.11
C ASP A 5 1.75 21.97 -9.61
N ARG A 6 1.65 22.18 -8.29
CA ARG A 6 1.14 23.43 -7.71
C ARG A 6 2.21 24.34 -7.16
N HIS A 7 3.32 23.79 -6.68
CA HIS A 7 4.39 24.56 -6.03
C HIS A 7 5.67 24.64 -6.86
N GLY A 8 5.71 24.03 -8.05
CA GLY A 8 6.86 24.11 -8.95
C GLY A 8 8.11 23.41 -8.41
N ILE A 9 7.98 22.50 -7.44
CA ILE A 9 9.10 21.77 -6.82
C ILE A 9 9.25 20.42 -7.53
N PRO A 10 10.21 20.27 -8.48
CA PRO A 10 10.34 19.06 -9.28
C PRO A 10 10.82 17.84 -8.46
N ASP A 11 11.69 18.08 -7.47
CA ASP A 11 12.20 17.13 -6.49
C ASP A 11 12.34 17.81 -5.13
N ALA A 12 11.60 17.31 -4.13
CA ALA A 12 11.64 17.84 -2.78
C ALA A 12 13.00 17.58 -2.10
N THR A 13 13.67 16.50 -2.48
CA THR A 13 14.94 16.04 -1.86
C THR A 13 16.05 17.07 -2.01
N LEU A 14 16.05 17.84 -3.11
CA LEU A 14 17.04 18.89 -3.37
C LEU A 14 16.96 20.02 -2.33
N ILE A 15 15.76 20.30 -1.82
CA ILE A 15 15.51 21.38 -0.87
C ILE A 15 15.65 20.85 0.56
N THR A 16 14.99 19.73 0.87
CA THR A 16 14.91 19.19 2.23
C THR A 16 16.12 18.33 2.61
N GLN A 17 16.98 17.97 1.64
CA GLN A 17 18.11 17.03 1.79
C GLN A 17 17.71 15.64 2.34
N LYS A 18 16.41 15.36 2.40
CA LYS A 18 15.79 14.15 2.94
C LYS A 18 14.68 13.69 2.00
N LYS A 19 14.44 12.38 1.96
CA LYS A 19 13.30 11.84 1.21
C LYS A 19 11.99 12.27 1.88
N ILE A 20 10.93 12.44 1.08
CA ILE A 20 9.60 12.80 1.58
C ILE A 20 9.14 11.89 2.72
N MET A 21 9.33 10.57 2.59
CA MET A 21 8.97 9.61 3.64
C MET A 21 9.76 9.80 4.95
N GLN A 22 11.01 10.27 4.88
CA GLN A 22 11.80 10.57 6.08
C GLN A 22 11.26 11.82 6.76
N THR A 23 10.98 12.88 6.00
CA THR A 23 10.36 14.10 6.54
C THR A 23 9.01 13.80 7.20
N VAL A 24 8.18 12.97 6.58
CA VAL A 24 6.89 12.56 7.15
C VAL A 24 7.06 11.75 8.44
N ALA A 25 8.08 10.90 8.52
CA ALA A 25 8.41 10.14 9.72
C ALA A 25 8.95 11.04 10.85
N ASP A 26 9.80 12.02 10.52
CA ASP A 26 10.35 12.98 11.48
C ASP A 26 9.25 13.86 12.13
N HIS A 27 8.10 14.01 11.47
CA HIS A 27 6.94 14.75 11.97
C HIS A 27 5.87 13.86 12.60
N ASP A 28 6.16 12.58 12.90
CA ASP A 28 5.23 11.61 13.48
C ASP A 28 3.93 11.40 12.68
N MET A 29 3.96 11.73 11.38
CA MET A 29 2.81 11.58 10.45
C MET A 29 2.95 10.33 9.57
N ALA A 30 3.87 9.42 9.90
CA ALA A 30 4.07 8.21 9.13
C ALA A 30 2.88 7.24 9.28
N PRO A 31 2.32 6.74 8.17
CA PRO A 31 1.25 5.75 8.24
C PRO A 31 1.76 4.42 8.80
N ASN A 32 0.94 3.77 9.64
CA ASN A 32 1.24 2.46 10.25
C ASN A 32 1.54 1.35 9.23
N VAL A 33 0.99 1.48 8.01
CA VAL A 33 1.22 0.56 6.91
C VAL A 33 1.89 1.31 5.76
N PRO A 34 2.97 0.78 5.17
CA PRO A 34 3.61 1.41 4.02
C PRO A 34 2.61 1.66 2.87
N GLU A 35 2.66 2.86 2.29
CA GLU A 35 1.70 3.31 1.27
C GLU A 35 1.59 2.34 0.08
N GLY A 36 2.71 1.81 -0.40
CA GLY A 36 2.74 0.86 -1.52
C GLY A 36 2.00 -0.46 -1.20
N MET A 37 2.01 -0.90 0.06
CA MET A 37 1.23 -2.06 0.50
C MET A 37 -0.25 -1.69 0.61
N ARG A 38 -0.57 -0.56 1.25
CA ARG A 38 -1.95 -0.04 1.37
C ARG A 38 -2.64 0.04 0.01
N ASN A 39 -1.98 0.60 -0.99
CA ASN A 39 -2.54 0.75 -2.34
C ASN A 39 -2.86 -0.61 -3.00
N LEU A 40 -2.04 -1.64 -2.76
CA LEU A 40 -2.32 -2.99 -3.25
C LEU A 40 -3.49 -3.65 -2.52
N ILE A 41 -3.62 -3.42 -1.21
CA ILE A 41 -4.75 -3.92 -0.42
C ILE A 41 -6.05 -3.28 -0.93
N VAL A 42 -6.08 -1.96 -1.13
CA VAL A 42 -7.24 -1.26 -1.71
C VAL A 42 -7.61 -1.84 -3.08
N LYS A 43 -6.61 -2.10 -3.93
CA LYS A 43 -6.83 -2.72 -5.24
C LYS A 43 -7.41 -4.13 -5.12
N ALA A 44 -6.89 -4.94 -4.19
CA ALA A 44 -7.39 -6.30 -3.95
C ALA A 44 -8.84 -6.30 -3.47
N LEU A 45 -9.22 -5.37 -2.58
CA LEU A 45 -10.60 -5.21 -2.11
C LEU A 45 -11.55 -4.88 -3.26
N ARG A 46 -11.21 -3.89 -4.09
CA ARG A 46 -12.01 -3.53 -5.27
C ARG A 46 -12.19 -4.71 -6.22
N LEU A 47 -11.14 -5.50 -6.44
CA LEU A 47 -11.20 -6.70 -7.27
C LEU A 47 -12.10 -7.79 -6.64
N ARG A 48 -12.08 -7.96 -5.31
CA ARG A 48 -13.00 -8.89 -4.62
C ARG A 48 -14.45 -8.46 -4.81
N THR A 49 -14.77 -7.17 -4.61
CA THR A 49 -16.12 -6.65 -4.80
C THR A 49 -16.60 -6.87 -6.24
N HIS A 50 -15.77 -6.54 -7.23
CA HIS A 50 -16.10 -6.77 -8.65
C HIS A 50 -16.36 -8.25 -8.98
N LEU A 51 -15.53 -9.16 -8.45
CA LEU A 51 -15.67 -10.60 -8.70
C LEU A 51 -16.82 -11.25 -7.93
N ALA A 52 -17.30 -10.63 -6.85
CA ALA A 52 -18.48 -11.10 -6.12
C ALA A 52 -19.73 -11.04 -7.02
N GLU A 53 -19.85 -9.97 -7.81
CA GLU A 53 -20.90 -9.77 -8.81
C GLU A 53 -20.57 -10.55 -10.10
N ASN A 54 -19.32 -10.50 -10.56
CA ASN A 54 -18.88 -11.02 -11.86
C ASN A 54 -18.03 -12.29 -11.73
N LYS A 55 -18.62 -13.38 -11.27
CA LYS A 55 -17.92 -14.64 -10.97
C LYS A 55 -17.22 -15.31 -12.16
N LYS A 56 -17.65 -15.00 -13.39
CA LYS A 56 -17.10 -15.57 -14.64
C LYS A 56 -15.90 -14.80 -15.19
N ASP A 57 -15.52 -13.68 -14.57
CA ASP A 57 -14.38 -12.88 -15.01
C ASP A 57 -13.04 -13.53 -14.60
N VAL A 58 -12.54 -14.41 -15.47
CA VAL A 58 -11.29 -15.16 -15.25
C VAL A 58 -10.07 -14.22 -15.26
N HIS A 59 -10.11 -13.13 -16.04
CA HIS A 59 -9.01 -12.20 -16.14
C HIS A 59 -8.78 -11.48 -14.81
N ASN A 60 -9.85 -10.91 -14.24
CA ASN A 60 -9.75 -10.23 -12.95
C ASN A 60 -9.53 -11.21 -11.79
N LYS A 61 -10.01 -12.46 -11.87
CA LYS A 61 -9.65 -13.52 -10.91
C LYS A 61 -8.14 -13.76 -10.88
N ARG A 62 -7.49 -13.86 -12.05
CA ARG A 62 -6.03 -13.96 -12.13
C ARG A 62 -5.35 -12.70 -11.59
N ALA A 63 -5.86 -11.51 -11.92
CA ALA A 63 -5.31 -10.24 -11.43
C ALA A 63 -5.38 -10.14 -9.90
N LEU A 64 -6.47 -10.61 -9.28
CA LEU A 64 -6.61 -10.69 -7.82
C LEU A 64 -5.53 -11.59 -7.22
N GLN A 65 -5.36 -12.81 -7.74
CA GLN A 65 -4.33 -13.75 -7.26
C GLN A 65 -2.91 -13.18 -7.33
N LEU A 66 -2.58 -12.49 -8.43
CA LEU A 66 -1.29 -11.82 -8.59
C LEU A 66 -1.11 -10.67 -7.60
N THR A 67 -2.17 -9.89 -7.38
CA THR A 67 -2.15 -8.77 -6.43
C THR A 67 -1.93 -9.28 -5.00
N GLU A 68 -2.65 -10.31 -4.57
CA GLU A 68 -2.46 -10.95 -3.27
C GLU A 68 -1.06 -11.55 -3.12
N SER A 69 -0.54 -12.20 -4.16
CA SER A 69 0.81 -12.76 -4.14
C SER A 69 1.86 -11.66 -3.96
N LYS A 70 1.66 -10.50 -4.59
CA LYS A 70 2.53 -9.33 -4.40
C LYS A 70 2.44 -8.78 -2.98
N ILE A 71 1.24 -8.70 -2.40
CA ILE A 71 1.04 -8.30 -0.99
C ILE A 71 1.82 -9.24 -0.07
N ARG A 72 1.65 -10.56 -0.19
CA ARG A 72 2.37 -11.56 0.63
C ARG A 72 3.89 -11.40 0.55
N ARG A 73 4.43 -11.11 -0.64
CA ARG A 73 5.86 -10.84 -0.83
C ARG A 73 6.32 -9.56 -0.11
N LEU A 74 5.54 -8.49 -0.20
CA LEU A 74 5.85 -7.23 0.50
C LEU A 74 5.79 -7.40 2.01
N VAL A 75 4.82 -8.17 2.52
CA VAL A 75 4.73 -8.49 3.95
C VAL A 75 5.99 -9.19 4.44
N LYS A 76 6.48 -10.20 3.70
CA LYS A 76 7.76 -10.86 4.02
C LYS A 76 8.93 -9.88 4.02
N TYR A 77 8.98 -8.98 3.03
CA TYR A 77 10.02 -7.96 2.94
C TYR A 77 10.01 -7.02 4.15
N TYR A 78 8.85 -6.43 4.47
CA TYR A 78 8.77 -5.46 5.55
C TYR A 78 8.87 -6.06 6.95
N ARG A 79 8.47 -7.33 7.14
CA ARG A 79 8.77 -8.10 8.36
C ARG A 79 10.28 -8.27 8.55
N ARG A 80 11.02 -8.50 7.45
CA ARG A 80 12.48 -8.65 7.48
C ARG A 80 13.18 -7.31 7.77
N THR A 81 12.67 -6.20 7.25
CA THR A 81 13.27 -4.87 7.47
C THR A 81 12.82 -4.20 8.77
N GLY A 82 11.93 -4.82 9.55
CA GLY A 82 11.44 -4.28 10.83
C GLY A 82 10.37 -3.18 10.69
N ALA A 83 9.88 -2.93 9.47
CA ALA A 83 8.85 -1.93 9.21
C ALA A 83 7.42 -2.43 9.53
N LEU A 84 7.25 -3.74 9.71
CA LEU A 84 6.00 -4.35 10.14
C LEU A 84 6.25 -5.35 11.27
N PRO A 85 5.30 -5.49 12.22
CA PRO A 85 5.36 -6.50 13.28
C PRO A 85 5.51 -7.92 12.72
N ARG A 86 6.23 -8.79 13.43
CA ARG A 86 6.54 -10.16 12.97
C ARG A 86 5.30 -11.05 12.87
N ASP A 87 4.27 -10.75 13.65
CA ASP A 87 2.96 -11.39 13.74
C ASP A 87 1.96 -10.84 12.73
N TRP A 88 2.31 -9.80 11.97
CA TRP A 88 1.40 -9.22 10.99
C TRP A 88 1.11 -10.19 9.84
N VAL A 89 -0.19 -10.44 9.59
CA VAL A 89 -0.67 -11.34 8.54
C VAL A 89 -1.72 -10.65 7.69
N TYR A 90 -1.57 -10.75 6.36
CA TYR A 90 -2.59 -10.31 5.43
C TYR A 90 -3.75 -11.31 5.43
N ARG A 91 -4.92 -10.86 5.90
CA ARG A 91 -6.19 -11.56 5.77
C ARG A 91 -7.15 -10.71 4.98
N ALA A 92 -7.76 -11.31 3.96
CA ALA A 92 -8.64 -10.58 3.04
C ALA A 92 -9.90 -10.04 3.74
N ASP A 93 -10.32 -10.63 4.86
CA ASP A 93 -11.51 -10.23 5.61
C ASP A 93 -11.22 -9.10 6.60
N THR A 94 -9.97 -9.00 7.08
CA THR A 94 -9.51 -7.93 7.98
C THR A 94 -8.93 -6.75 7.22
N ALA A 95 -8.71 -6.90 5.91
CA ALA A 95 -8.12 -5.90 5.04
C ALA A 95 -8.93 -4.61 4.97
N GLU A 96 -10.26 -4.67 5.08
CA GLU A 96 -11.14 -3.49 5.10
C GLU A 96 -10.91 -2.64 6.35
N MET A 97 -10.77 -3.27 7.52
CA MET A 97 -10.51 -2.58 8.79
C MET A 97 -9.15 -1.88 8.81
N LEU A 98 -8.18 -2.36 8.04
CA LEU A 98 -6.82 -1.80 7.98
C LEU A 98 -6.72 -0.51 7.14
N ILE A 99 -7.73 -0.20 6.32
CA ILE A 99 -7.71 0.96 5.40
C ILE A 99 -8.57 2.12 5.92
N THR A 100 -9.62 1.85 6.69
CA THR A 100 -10.60 2.85 7.15
C THR A 100 -10.11 3.69 8.33
N ARG A 101 -8.92 3.41 8.89
CA ARG A 101 -8.38 4.13 10.04
C ARG A 101 -7.35 5.19 9.66
#